data_AF-Q4DMT9-F1
#
_entry.id   AF-Q4DMT9-F1
#
_cell.length_a   1.000
_cell.length_b   1.000
_cell.length_c   1.000
_cell.angle_alpha   90.00
_cell.angle_beta   90.00
_cell.angle_gamma   90.00
#
_symmetry.space_group_name_H-M   'P 1'
#
loop_
_entity.id
_entity.type
_entity.pdbx_description
1 polymer ?
#
loop_
_entity_poly.entity_id
_entity_poly.type
_entity_poly.pdbx_seq_one_letter_code
_entity_poly.pdbx_strand_id
1 'polypeptide(L)'
;MMSQSLNALRSGTACFPTTIAQQRRWITRLYTSYYPGVLYPNQLVQHKQRLPPGVSLSTALKARTQTRQEQSVAGREVPEENETRGVSWTDASSTDVMHTGNARRQEKVSVATGRSYVPLGEVAKLELQGDYCMEGGLFQEALERYGVVAKAYSIAYPENHSQRIGILLKLASAFRHVGRLDSSKVNIENALKMLDASSRPSLELICEALLELGLTREAKSMKNEGAEAYEEAVEVLNLFHNWGESHRMLRLLPRLGRRFNLNFEEKFVYFSPFDYDRTFAIADQCMERAEKVYRETGDSNGIIRVLQCRKEMIDKKFFNLRDFAGRIHTMRGHWMRRAQHLTNAPTPDELLRYTPTIHQVYRDFKYELTAPIGREKEVMPGVNRVVLDMGNPYRRRGRLSNKMLRDADHNFANYVRREEYNA
;
A
#
# COMPACT_ATOMS: atom_id res chain seq x y z
N MET A 1 -23.26 -43.40 81.67
CA MET A 1 -23.05 -42.98 83.08
C MET A 1 -22.84 -41.48 83.10
N MET A 2 -23.68 -40.80 83.89
CA MET A 2 -23.48 -39.47 84.53
C MET A 2 -23.31 -38.25 83.59
N SER A 3 -24.38 -37.52 83.26
CA SER A 3 -25.10 -36.49 84.07
C SER A 3 -24.46 -35.10 83.91
N GLN A 4 -25.17 -34.14 83.27
CA GLN A 4 -25.86 -32.98 83.91
C GLN A 4 -24.87 -31.92 84.44
N SER A 5 -25.04 -30.61 84.31
CA SER A 5 -26.13 -29.75 83.86
C SER A 5 -25.74 -28.28 84.12
N LEU A 6 -26.35 -27.36 83.35
CA LEU A 6 -26.85 -26.03 83.76
C LEU A 6 -25.90 -24.82 83.91
N ASN A 7 -26.27 -23.80 83.12
CA ASN A 7 -26.56 -22.41 83.51
C ASN A 7 -25.40 -21.43 83.74
N ALA A 8 -25.26 -20.42 82.86
CA ALA A 8 -26.05 -19.17 82.88
C ALA A 8 -25.25 -17.96 82.35
N LEU A 9 -25.88 -17.25 81.39
CA LEU A 9 -25.91 -15.79 81.23
C LEU A 9 -24.59 -15.00 81.31
N ARG A 10 -24.16 -14.44 80.15
CA ARG A 10 -24.02 -12.98 79.97
C ARG A 10 -23.59 -12.59 78.55
N SER A 11 -24.49 -11.84 77.89
CA SER A 11 -24.22 -10.65 77.06
C SER A 11 -23.03 -10.67 76.08
N GLY A 12 -23.31 -10.51 74.78
CA GLY A 12 -22.31 -9.96 73.87
C GLY A 12 -22.55 -10.22 72.38
N THR A 13 -23.19 -9.25 71.73
CA THR A 13 -23.01 -8.89 70.31
C THR A 13 -23.27 -9.96 69.23
N ALA A 14 -24.44 -9.83 68.62
CA ALA A 14 -24.73 -10.36 67.30
C ALA A 14 -23.74 -9.83 66.25
N CYS A 15 -23.10 -10.72 65.50
CA CYS A 15 -22.45 -10.42 64.23
C CYS A 15 -22.92 -11.46 63.20
N PHE A 16 -23.90 -11.05 62.39
CA PHE A 16 -24.28 -11.74 61.18
C PHE A 16 -23.11 -11.70 60.19
N PRO A 17 -22.75 -12.82 59.52
CA PRO A 17 -21.89 -12.76 58.36
C PRO A 17 -22.76 -12.30 57.17
N THR A 18 -22.73 -11.01 56.87
CA THR A 18 -23.22 -10.50 55.59
C THR A 18 -22.33 -11.06 54.48
N THR A 19 -22.82 -12.10 53.84
CA THR A 19 -22.29 -12.60 52.56
C THR A 19 -22.33 -11.44 51.55
N ILE A 20 -21.15 -10.94 51.20
CA ILE A 20 -20.94 -9.96 50.13
C ILE A 20 -21.30 -10.64 48.82
N ALA A 21 -22.58 -10.59 48.45
CA ALA A 21 -23.04 -10.87 47.11
C ALA A 21 -22.45 -9.80 46.18
N GLN A 22 -21.37 -10.14 45.47
CA GLN A 22 -20.79 -9.28 44.44
C GLN A 22 -21.87 -8.92 43.41
N GLN A 23 -22.41 -7.71 43.50
CA GLN A 23 -23.21 -7.13 42.43
C GLN A 23 -22.35 -7.11 41.16
N ARG A 24 -22.69 -7.97 40.19
CA ARG A 24 -22.21 -7.82 38.81
C ARG A 24 -22.68 -6.46 38.32
N ARG A 25 -21.84 -5.43 38.46
CA ARG A 25 -22.13 -4.11 37.91
C ARG A 25 -22.12 -4.23 36.39
N TRP A 26 -23.30 -4.12 35.79
CA TRP A 26 -23.46 -3.95 34.35
C TRP A 26 -23.02 -2.52 34.02
N ILE A 27 -21.73 -2.33 33.77
CA ILE A 27 -21.18 -1.03 33.39
C ILE A 27 -21.27 -0.92 31.87
N THR A 28 -22.18 -0.09 31.36
CA THR A 28 -22.23 0.35 29.96
C THR A 28 -21.67 1.77 29.85
N ARG A 29 -21.18 2.14 28.66
CA ARG A 29 -20.71 3.50 28.38
C ARG A 29 -21.88 4.32 27.82
N LEU A 30 -22.23 5.40 28.51
CA LEU A 30 -23.28 6.33 28.06
C LEU A 30 -22.74 7.39 27.08
N TYR A 31 -21.42 7.59 27.03
CA TYR A 31 -20.75 8.61 26.20
C TYR A 31 -21.30 10.05 26.40
N THR A 32 -21.78 10.37 27.60
CA THR A 32 -22.34 11.70 27.94
C THR A 32 -21.27 12.77 28.11
N SER A 33 -20.11 12.41 28.67
CA SER A 33 -18.93 13.27 28.74
C SER A 33 -18.05 13.09 27.49
N TYR A 34 -17.15 14.05 27.25
CA TYR A 34 -16.13 13.94 26.22
C TYR A 34 -15.39 12.59 26.32
N TYR A 35 -15.44 11.82 25.24
CA TYR A 35 -14.77 10.53 25.13
C TYR A 35 -13.62 10.63 24.12
N PRO A 36 -12.35 10.53 24.55
CA PRO A 36 -11.23 10.58 23.61
C PRO A 36 -11.28 9.38 22.67
N GLY A 37 -11.03 9.63 21.39
CA GLY A 37 -10.91 8.57 20.38
C GLY A 37 -9.86 7.53 20.76
N VAL A 38 -10.09 6.29 20.36
CA VAL A 38 -9.14 5.19 20.60
C VAL A 38 -8.10 5.17 19.48
N LEU A 39 -6.82 5.00 19.84
CA LEU A 39 -5.76 4.77 18.86
C LEU A 39 -5.93 3.38 18.24
N TYR A 40 -6.19 3.34 16.93
CA TYR A 40 -6.42 2.11 16.19
C TYR A 40 -5.60 2.08 14.90
N PRO A 41 -5.10 0.91 14.44
CA PRO A 41 -4.19 0.85 13.29
C PRO A 41 -4.75 1.38 11.97
N ASN A 42 -6.06 1.56 11.86
CA ASN A 42 -6.67 2.15 10.68
C ASN A 42 -6.42 3.66 10.52
N GLN A 43 -5.92 4.32 11.58
CA GLN A 43 -5.57 5.75 11.59
C GLN A 43 -4.14 6.00 11.06
N LEU A 44 -3.45 4.97 10.55
CA LEU A 44 -2.12 5.13 9.96
C LEU A 44 -2.19 6.03 8.73
N VAL A 45 -1.23 6.96 8.63
CA VAL A 45 -1.13 7.88 7.50
C VAL A 45 -0.65 7.12 6.28
N GLN A 46 -1.54 6.91 5.32
CA GLN A 46 -1.22 6.24 4.07
C GLN A 46 -0.41 7.14 3.14
N HIS A 47 0.57 6.55 2.46
CA HIS A 47 1.34 7.26 1.44
C HIS A 47 0.55 7.34 0.13
N LYS A 48 0.66 8.47 -0.58
CA LYS A 48 0.06 8.63 -1.91
C LYS A 48 0.88 7.90 -2.96
N GLN A 49 0.22 7.10 -3.81
CA GLN A 49 0.87 6.43 -4.92
C GLN A 49 1.27 7.46 -6.00
N ARG A 50 2.52 7.35 -6.48
CA ARG A 50 3.12 8.30 -7.43
C ARG A 50 3.60 7.58 -8.67
N LEU A 51 3.59 8.28 -9.81
CA LEU A 51 4.29 7.77 -10.99
C LEU A 51 5.80 7.60 -10.70
N PRO A 52 6.43 6.57 -11.30
CA PRO A 52 7.88 6.41 -11.27
C PRO A 52 8.60 7.65 -11.85
N PRO A 53 9.78 8.01 -11.33
CA PRO A 53 10.58 9.05 -11.97
C PRO A 53 10.95 8.63 -13.40
N GLY A 54 10.80 9.55 -14.35
CA GLY A 54 11.11 9.32 -15.78
C GLY A 54 9.92 8.94 -16.66
N VAL A 55 8.78 8.56 -16.08
CA VAL A 55 7.53 8.32 -16.82
C VAL A 55 6.65 9.57 -16.73
N SER A 56 6.53 10.32 -17.83
CA SER A 56 5.54 11.41 -17.93
C SER A 56 4.15 10.85 -18.20
N LEU A 57 3.10 11.63 -17.89
CA LEU A 57 1.72 11.25 -18.18
C LEU A 57 1.51 10.96 -19.67
N SER A 58 2.07 11.79 -20.53
CA SER A 58 2.09 11.65 -21.99
C SER A 58 2.78 10.37 -22.45
N THR A 59 3.87 9.94 -21.80
CA THR A 59 4.47 8.62 -22.09
C THR A 59 3.59 7.47 -21.63
N ALA A 60 2.97 7.59 -20.46
CA ALA A 60 2.04 6.58 -19.93
C ALA A 60 0.81 6.42 -20.83
N LEU A 61 0.25 7.53 -21.35
CA LEU A 61 -0.88 7.52 -22.28
C LEU A 61 -0.46 7.06 -23.69
N LYS A 62 0.74 7.40 -24.17
CA LYS A 62 1.23 6.98 -25.50
C LYS A 62 1.48 5.48 -25.62
N ALA A 63 1.79 4.79 -24.51
CA ALA A 63 1.92 3.34 -24.50
C ALA A 63 0.71 2.65 -25.17
N ARG A 64 -0.49 3.24 -25.06
CA ARG A 64 -1.73 2.86 -25.77
C ARG A 64 -1.56 2.60 -27.27
N THR A 65 -0.78 3.42 -27.97
CA THR A 65 -0.63 3.31 -29.43
C THR A 65 0.25 2.14 -29.86
N GLN A 66 1.24 1.76 -29.05
CA GLN A 66 2.17 0.68 -29.38
C GLN A 66 1.55 -0.69 -29.08
N THR A 67 0.94 -0.86 -27.90
CA THR A 67 0.32 -2.15 -27.53
C THR A 67 -0.84 -2.54 -28.45
N ARG A 68 -1.61 -1.55 -28.96
CA ARG A 68 -2.72 -1.82 -29.90
C ARG A 68 -2.24 -2.16 -31.31
N GLN A 69 -1.07 -1.68 -31.74
CA GLN A 69 -0.46 -2.07 -33.02
C GLN A 69 0.18 -3.46 -32.94
N GLU A 70 0.89 -3.77 -31.86
CA GLU A 70 1.50 -5.09 -31.65
C GLU A 70 0.46 -6.22 -31.57
N GLN A 71 -0.70 -6.00 -30.94
CA GLN A 71 -1.78 -7.00 -30.93
C GLN A 71 -2.45 -7.23 -32.29
N SER A 72 -2.34 -6.28 -33.23
CA SER A 72 -2.84 -6.44 -34.60
C SER A 72 -1.83 -7.09 -35.55
N VAL A 73 -0.53 -7.03 -35.23
CA VAL A 73 0.56 -7.59 -36.06
C VAL A 73 0.99 -8.97 -35.58
N ALA A 74 0.80 -9.31 -34.29
CA ALA A 74 1.18 -10.60 -33.70
C ALA A 74 0.45 -11.86 -34.26
N GLY A 75 -0.36 -11.71 -35.32
CA GLY A 75 -0.94 -12.82 -36.07
C GLY A 75 -0.02 -13.40 -37.17
N ARG A 76 1.10 -12.75 -37.52
CA ARG A 76 2.07 -13.25 -38.50
C ARG A 76 3.48 -12.76 -38.15
N GLU A 77 4.41 -13.70 -38.25
CA GLU A 77 5.87 -13.56 -38.11
C GLU A 77 6.39 -13.59 -36.67
N VAL A 78 7.24 -14.59 -36.45
CA VAL A 78 8.14 -14.74 -35.31
C VAL A 78 9.45 -14.06 -35.73
N PRO A 79 9.85 -12.92 -35.15
CA PRO A 79 11.20 -12.41 -35.32
C PRO A 79 12.03 -12.77 -34.10
N GLU A 80 13.11 -13.46 -34.41
CA GLU A 80 14.33 -13.76 -33.69
C GLU A 80 14.68 -12.84 -32.51
N GLU A 81 15.14 -13.52 -31.46
CA GLU A 81 15.96 -13.09 -30.32
C GLU A 81 16.57 -11.68 -30.43
N ASN A 82 15.89 -10.69 -29.84
CA ASN A 82 16.56 -9.45 -29.46
C ASN A 82 17.21 -9.64 -28.08
N GLU A 83 18.53 -9.52 -28.10
CA GLU A 83 19.43 -9.55 -26.95
C GLU A 83 18.85 -8.77 -25.77
N THR A 84 18.72 -9.47 -24.64
CA THR A 84 18.40 -8.89 -23.34
C THR A 84 19.49 -7.89 -22.97
N ARG A 85 19.22 -6.61 -23.22
CA ARG A 85 20.03 -5.49 -22.75
C ARG A 85 20.12 -5.57 -21.23
N GLY A 86 21.26 -6.03 -20.75
CA GLY A 86 21.53 -6.27 -19.33
C GLY A 86 21.18 -5.05 -18.49
N VAL A 87 20.33 -5.25 -17.49
CA VAL A 87 20.07 -4.28 -16.44
C VAL A 87 21.36 -4.09 -15.65
N SER A 88 22.00 -2.93 -15.80
CA SER A 88 23.18 -2.58 -15.01
C SER A 88 22.76 -2.22 -13.59
N TRP A 89 23.23 -3.00 -12.62
CA TRP A 89 22.91 -2.89 -11.19
C TRP A 89 23.65 -1.76 -10.46
N THR A 90 24.08 -0.70 -11.16
CA THR A 90 24.92 0.35 -10.55
C THR A 90 24.16 1.34 -9.65
N ASP A 91 22.82 1.31 -9.62
CA ASP A 91 22.00 2.19 -8.76
C ASP A 91 21.18 1.47 -7.67
N ALA A 92 21.34 0.15 -7.52
CA ALA A 92 20.58 -0.65 -6.55
C ALA A 92 21.16 -0.65 -5.12
N SER A 93 22.26 0.06 -4.87
CA SER A 93 22.91 0.15 -3.56
C SER A 93 22.51 1.37 -2.73
N SER A 94 21.37 2.02 -3.04
CA SER A 94 20.93 3.26 -2.36
C SER A 94 19.80 3.07 -1.33
N THR A 95 19.63 1.87 -0.78
CA THR A 95 18.76 1.63 0.38
C THR A 95 19.53 0.89 1.45
N ASP A 96 19.44 1.39 2.68
CA ASP A 96 20.12 0.95 3.90
C ASP A 96 21.57 1.38 4.10
N VAL A 97 21.79 2.68 4.38
CA VAL A 97 22.69 3.03 5.49
C VAL A 97 22.17 4.23 6.28
N MET A 98 21.76 3.95 7.52
CA MET A 98 21.75 4.90 8.62
C MET A 98 23.19 5.41 8.84
N HIS A 99 23.57 6.51 8.18
CA HIS A 99 24.79 7.24 8.50
C HIS A 99 24.46 8.47 9.32
N THR A 100 24.46 8.29 10.65
CA THR A 100 24.80 9.35 11.60
C THR A 100 26.27 9.72 11.37
N GLY A 101 26.51 10.77 10.60
CA GLY A 101 27.87 11.22 10.27
C GLY A 101 27.88 12.68 9.85
N ASN A 102 28.17 13.55 10.82
CA ASN A 102 28.48 14.96 10.61
C ASN A 102 29.58 15.12 9.55
N ALA A 103 29.22 15.48 8.32
CA ALA A 103 30.16 15.98 7.33
C ALA A 103 29.54 17.18 6.62
N ARG A 104 30.05 18.36 6.96
CA ARG A 104 29.85 19.62 6.24
C ARG A 104 30.20 19.41 4.76
N ARG A 105 29.21 19.10 3.93
CA ARG A 105 29.23 19.46 2.50
C ARG A 105 28.35 20.69 2.35
N GLN A 106 29.02 21.83 2.17
CA GLN A 106 28.41 23.05 1.66
C GLN A 106 28.00 22.80 0.21
N GLU A 107 26.90 22.09 0.00
CA GLU A 107 26.13 22.27 -1.22
C GLU A 107 25.53 23.67 -1.13
N LYS A 108 25.76 24.48 -2.17
CA LYS A 108 25.11 25.77 -2.35
C LYS A 108 23.59 25.53 -2.29
N VAL A 109 23.01 25.76 -1.12
CA VAL A 109 21.56 25.88 -0.95
C VAL A 109 21.15 27.03 -1.85
N SER A 110 20.58 26.69 -3.02
CA SER A 110 19.81 27.65 -3.80
C SER A 110 18.82 28.27 -2.84
N VAL A 111 18.96 29.58 -2.60
CA VAL A 111 18.11 30.37 -1.70
C VAL A 111 16.68 29.92 -1.88
N ALA A 112 16.12 29.23 -0.88
CA ALA A 112 14.73 28.82 -0.91
C ALA A 112 13.92 30.12 -0.97
N THR A 113 13.44 30.48 -2.16
CA THR A 113 12.51 31.59 -2.33
C THR A 113 11.34 31.28 -1.42
N GLY A 114 11.26 32.00 -0.29
CA GLY A 114 10.21 31.80 0.69
C GLY A 114 8.86 31.91 -0.01
N ARG A 115 8.00 30.91 0.16
CA ARG A 115 6.64 30.99 -0.37
C ARG A 115 5.97 32.22 0.22
N SER A 116 5.24 32.96 -0.61
CA SER A 116 4.47 34.11 -0.15
C SER A 116 3.50 33.67 0.94
N TYR A 117 3.39 34.47 2.01
CA TYR A 117 2.41 34.20 3.06
C TYR A 117 1.00 34.35 2.48
N VAL A 118 0.22 33.28 2.60
CA VAL A 118 -1.20 33.22 2.27
C VAL A 118 -1.89 32.55 3.46
N PRO A 119 -3.07 33.03 3.92
CA PRO A 119 -3.80 32.43 5.03
C PRO A 119 -4.45 31.10 4.62
N LEU A 120 -3.63 30.08 4.40
CA LEU A 120 -4.04 28.77 3.86
C LEU A 120 -5.11 28.08 4.73
N GLY A 121 -5.17 28.37 6.03
CA GLY A 121 -6.23 27.86 6.91
C GLY A 121 -7.62 28.40 6.54
N GLU A 122 -7.75 29.70 6.26
CA GLU A 122 -9.03 30.28 5.82
C GLU A 122 -9.37 29.89 4.38
N VAL A 123 -8.35 29.79 3.52
CA VAL A 123 -8.52 29.30 2.14
C VAL A 123 -9.02 27.84 2.14
N ALA A 124 -8.50 26.98 3.02
CA ALA A 124 -8.95 25.60 3.16
C ALA A 124 -10.40 25.50 3.69
N LYS A 125 -10.82 26.39 4.62
CA LYS A 125 -12.23 26.46 5.03
C LYS A 125 -13.13 26.84 3.86
N LEU A 126 -12.70 27.80 3.03
CA LEU A 126 -13.45 28.24 1.85
C LEU A 126 -13.52 27.12 0.79
N GLU A 127 -12.42 26.39 0.59
CA GLU A 127 -12.38 25.22 -0.30
C GLU A 127 -13.37 24.15 0.16
N LEU A 128 -13.35 23.79 1.45
CA LEU A 128 -14.26 22.82 2.05
C LEU A 128 -15.72 23.27 1.93
N GLN A 129 -16.01 24.55 2.15
CA GLN A 129 -17.33 25.11 1.94
C GLN A 129 -17.75 25.04 0.47
N GLY A 130 -16.79 25.21 -0.47
CA GLY A 130 -17.00 24.99 -1.90
C GLY A 130 -17.39 23.55 -2.22
N ASP A 131 -16.66 22.58 -1.66
CA ASP A 131 -16.95 21.15 -1.78
C ASP A 131 -18.34 20.81 -1.25
N TYR A 132 -18.74 21.33 -0.08
CA TYR A 132 -20.09 21.13 0.45
C TYR A 132 -21.18 21.72 -0.43
N CYS A 133 -20.96 22.89 -1.05
CA CYS A 133 -21.91 23.45 -2.01
C CYS A 133 -21.99 22.63 -3.29
N MET A 134 -20.86 22.09 -3.77
CA MET A 134 -20.80 21.23 -4.94
C MET A 134 -21.59 19.93 -4.72
N GLU A 135 -21.39 19.29 -3.56
CA GLU A 135 -22.13 18.08 -3.16
C GLU A 135 -23.62 18.38 -2.90
N GLY A 136 -23.94 19.54 -2.33
CA GLY A 136 -25.31 20.01 -2.11
C GLY A 136 -26.06 20.52 -3.36
N GLY A 137 -25.42 20.54 -4.54
CA GLY A 137 -26.04 20.98 -5.80
C GLY A 137 -26.05 22.50 -6.04
N LEU A 138 -25.41 23.30 -5.18
CA LEU A 138 -25.26 24.75 -5.33
C LEU A 138 -24.04 25.10 -6.20
N PHE A 139 -24.10 24.73 -7.48
CA PHE A 139 -22.94 24.75 -8.39
C PHE A 139 -22.35 26.13 -8.64
N GLN A 140 -23.18 27.18 -8.70
CA GLN A 140 -22.71 28.55 -8.92
C GLN A 140 -21.91 29.08 -7.71
N GLU A 141 -22.38 28.82 -6.49
CA GLU A 141 -21.65 29.20 -5.27
C GLU A 141 -20.34 28.43 -5.14
N ALA A 142 -20.35 27.13 -5.47
CA ALA A 142 -19.14 26.31 -5.48
C ALA A 142 -18.10 26.87 -6.46
N LEU A 143 -18.52 27.26 -7.66
CA LEU A 143 -17.65 27.85 -8.68
C LEU A 143 -16.97 29.14 -8.20
N GLU A 144 -17.71 30.03 -7.55
CA GLU A 144 -17.17 31.29 -7.02
C GLU A 144 -16.14 31.03 -5.91
N ARG A 145 -16.44 30.11 -4.99
CA ARG A 145 -15.50 29.74 -3.92
C ARG A 145 -14.24 29.10 -4.48
N TYR A 146 -14.36 28.15 -5.40
CA TYR A 146 -13.21 27.55 -6.06
C TYR A 146 -12.38 28.56 -6.84
N GLY A 147 -13.01 29.57 -7.47
CA GLY A 147 -12.30 30.66 -8.15
C GLY A 147 -11.40 31.45 -7.20
N VAL A 148 -11.92 31.81 -6.02
CA VAL A 148 -11.16 32.51 -4.97
C VAL A 148 -10.02 31.64 -4.44
N VAL A 149 -10.29 30.36 -4.14
CA VAL A 149 -9.28 29.41 -3.66
C VAL A 149 -8.19 29.16 -4.70
N ALA A 150 -8.56 28.97 -5.96
CA ALA A 150 -7.60 28.77 -7.05
C ALA A 150 -6.67 29.98 -7.20
N LYS A 151 -7.19 31.19 -7.05
CA LYS A 151 -6.37 32.41 -7.05
C LYS A 151 -5.41 32.43 -5.87
N ALA A 152 -5.86 32.09 -4.66
CA ALA A 152 -5.00 32.01 -3.49
C ALA A 152 -3.89 30.95 -3.64
N TYR A 153 -4.22 29.76 -4.15
CA TYR A 153 -3.25 28.68 -4.40
C TYR A 153 -2.25 29.02 -5.51
N SER A 154 -2.65 29.80 -6.51
CA SER A 154 -1.73 30.29 -7.55
C SER A 154 -0.65 31.23 -7.01
N ILE A 155 -0.94 31.95 -5.91
CA ILE A 155 0.01 32.85 -5.22
C ILE A 155 0.86 32.05 -4.23
N ALA A 156 0.26 31.09 -3.52
CA ALA A 156 0.93 30.34 -2.46
C ALA A 156 1.89 29.26 -2.97
N TYR A 157 1.57 28.61 -4.09
CA TYR A 157 2.29 27.45 -4.59
C TYR A 157 3.00 27.72 -5.92
N PRO A 158 4.19 27.12 -6.13
CA PRO A 158 4.90 27.23 -7.41
C PRO A 158 4.11 26.58 -8.55
N GLU A 159 4.57 26.79 -9.78
CA GLU A 159 4.02 26.12 -10.96
C GLU A 159 4.10 24.59 -10.82
N ASN A 160 3.15 23.88 -11.44
CA ASN A 160 3.04 22.41 -11.43
C ASN A 160 2.90 21.75 -10.04
N HIS A 161 2.52 22.52 -9.02
CA HIS A 161 2.28 21.99 -7.68
C HIS A 161 0.96 21.21 -7.59
N SER A 162 0.99 20.06 -6.89
CA SER A 162 -0.16 19.14 -6.77
C SER A 162 -1.47 19.79 -6.28
N GLN A 163 -1.41 20.68 -5.27
CA GLN A 163 -2.60 21.38 -4.77
C GLN A 163 -3.16 22.40 -5.77
N ARG A 164 -2.29 23.02 -6.58
CA ARG A 164 -2.71 23.95 -7.65
C ARG A 164 -3.40 23.18 -8.78
N ILE A 165 -2.94 21.98 -9.09
CA ILE A 165 -3.59 21.10 -10.06
C ILE A 165 -4.93 20.61 -9.51
N GLY A 166 -4.97 20.13 -8.26
CA GLY A 166 -6.19 19.62 -7.63
C GLY A 166 -7.34 20.65 -7.59
N ILE A 167 -7.04 21.90 -7.22
CA ILE A 167 -8.09 22.94 -7.23
C ILE A 167 -8.56 23.29 -8.65
N LEU A 168 -7.68 23.23 -9.66
CA LEU A 168 -8.08 23.44 -11.05
C LEU A 168 -9.04 22.35 -11.54
N LEU A 169 -8.86 21.10 -11.09
CA LEU A 169 -9.79 20.01 -11.39
C LEU A 169 -11.15 20.24 -10.74
N LYS A 170 -11.20 20.63 -9.45
CA LYS A 170 -12.46 20.99 -8.76
C LYS A 170 -13.18 22.15 -9.45
N LEU A 171 -12.43 23.18 -9.83
CA LEU A 171 -12.92 24.35 -10.55
C LEU A 171 -13.44 23.98 -11.95
N ALA A 172 -12.77 23.07 -12.67
CA ALA A 172 -13.25 22.56 -13.94
C ALA A 172 -14.54 21.75 -13.80
N SER A 173 -14.64 20.93 -12.75
CA SER A 173 -15.85 20.19 -12.39
C SER A 173 -17.02 21.18 -12.17
N ALA A 174 -16.82 22.21 -11.34
CA ALA A 174 -17.83 23.26 -11.11
C ALA A 174 -18.24 23.99 -12.41
N PHE A 175 -17.29 24.33 -13.29
CA PHE A 175 -17.61 24.91 -14.59
C PHE A 175 -18.48 24.00 -15.44
N ARG A 176 -18.23 22.68 -15.45
CA ARG A 176 -19.07 21.72 -16.18
C ARG A 176 -20.49 21.73 -15.63
N HIS A 177 -20.65 21.69 -14.30
CA HIS A 177 -21.96 21.66 -13.66
C HIS A 177 -22.79 22.93 -13.88
N VAL A 178 -22.15 24.10 -14.03
CA VAL A 178 -22.81 25.36 -14.41
C VAL A 178 -23.12 25.43 -15.92
N GLY A 179 -22.66 24.46 -16.72
CA GLY A 179 -22.86 24.41 -18.17
C GLY A 179 -21.80 25.14 -19.00
N ARG A 180 -20.72 25.65 -18.38
CA ARG A 180 -19.60 26.32 -19.06
C ARG A 180 -18.56 25.28 -19.51
N LEU A 181 -18.96 24.44 -20.47
CA LEU A 181 -18.19 23.26 -20.89
C LEU A 181 -16.83 23.59 -21.52
N ASP A 182 -16.73 24.67 -22.28
CA ASP A 182 -15.46 25.09 -22.91
C ASP A 182 -14.43 25.52 -21.86
N SER A 183 -14.86 26.30 -20.87
CA SER A 183 -14.01 26.69 -19.74
C SER A 183 -13.59 25.48 -18.90
N SER A 184 -14.49 24.52 -18.70
CA SER A 184 -14.15 23.26 -18.03
C SER A 184 -13.06 22.50 -18.78
N LYS A 185 -13.23 22.29 -20.10
CA LYS A 185 -12.24 21.60 -20.95
C LYS A 185 -10.87 22.28 -20.91
N VAL A 186 -10.81 23.60 -21.04
CA VAL A 186 -9.54 24.37 -20.99
C VAL A 186 -8.83 24.20 -19.64
N ASN A 187 -9.57 24.20 -18.54
CA ASN A 187 -8.99 24.01 -17.20
C ASN A 187 -8.46 22.59 -17.01
N ILE A 188 -9.15 21.57 -17.53
CA ILE A 188 -8.69 20.17 -17.46
C ILE A 188 -7.46 19.96 -18.34
N GLU A 189 -7.44 20.48 -19.57
CA GLU A 189 -6.26 20.41 -20.44
C GLU A 189 -5.05 21.12 -19.83
N ASN A 190 -5.27 22.24 -19.12
CA ASN A 190 -4.22 22.90 -18.36
C ASN A 190 -3.72 22.02 -17.20
N ALA A 191 -4.64 21.42 -16.44
CA ALA A 191 -4.28 20.49 -15.36
C ALA A 191 -3.48 19.29 -15.87
N LEU A 192 -3.83 18.71 -17.02
CA LEU A 192 -3.09 17.62 -17.66
C LEU A 192 -1.69 18.05 -18.09
N LYS A 193 -1.53 19.24 -18.69
CA LYS A 193 -0.20 19.81 -19.02
C LYS A 193 0.67 20.01 -17.77
N MET A 194 0.06 20.47 -16.68
CA MET A 194 0.77 20.63 -15.40
C MET A 194 1.15 19.28 -14.77
N LEU A 195 0.30 18.25 -14.91
CA LEU A 195 0.61 16.88 -14.47
C LEU A 195 1.76 16.29 -15.27
N ASP A 196 1.76 16.50 -16.59
CA ASP A 196 2.84 16.11 -17.51
C ASP A 196 4.19 16.75 -17.15
N ALA A 197 4.17 18.03 -16.78
CA ALA A 197 5.35 18.77 -16.37
C ALA A 197 5.78 18.47 -14.91
N SER A 198 4.97 17.74 -14.14
CA SER A 198 5.29 17.36 -12.77
C SER A 198 6.23 16.15 -12.77
N SER A 199 7.25 16.15 -11.90
CA SER A 199 8.24 15.07 -11.88
C SER A 199 7.67 13.72 -11.42
N ARG A 200 6.74 13.73 -10.45
CA ARG A 200 6.11 12.54 -9.86
C ARG A 200 4.67 12.82 -9.42
N PRO A 201 3.74 13.01 -10.38
CA PRO A 201 2.33 13.28 -10.07
C PRO A 201 1.69 12.11 -9.30
N SER A 202 0.64 12.43 -8.52
CA SER A 202 -0.13 11.43 -7.76
C SER A 202 -1.04 10.66 -8.71
N LEU A 203 -1.08 9.33 -8.61
CA LEU A 203 -1.98 8.50 -9.43
C LEU A 203 -3.44 8.90 -9.27
N GLU A 204 -3.84 9.17 -8.02
CA GLU A 204 -5.15 9.71 -7.67
C GLU A 204 -5.52 10.97 -8.48
N LEU A 205 -4.61 11.96 -8.55
CA LEU A 205 -4.83 13.22 -9.27
C LEU A 205 -4.89 13.01 -10.79
N ILE A 206 -4.12 12.05 -11.31
CA ILE A 206 -4.13 11.71 -12.74
C ILE A 206 -5.47 11.07 -13.10
N CYS A 207 -5.91 10.07 -12.32
CA CYS A 207 -7.18 9.39 -12.54
C CYS A 207 -8.36 10.36 -12.41
N GLU A 208 -8.32 11.26 -11.43
CA GLU A 208 -9.32 12.32 -11.26
C GLU A 208 -9.34 13.28 -12.46
N ALA A 209 -8.17 13.68 -12.97
CA ALA A 209 -8.09 14.53 -14.16
C ALA A 209 -8.69 13.86 -15.41
N LEU A 210 -8.41 12.57 -15.60
CA LEU A 210 -8.95 11.78 -16.72
C LEU A 210 -10.45 11.51 -16.57
N LEU A 211 -10.94 11.28 -15.35
CA LEU A 211 -12.37 11.17 -15.04
C LEU A 211 -13.10 12.47 -15.40
N GLU A 212 -12.59 13.61 -14.91
CA GLU A 212 -13.17 14.93 -15.18
C GLU A 212 -13.11 15.28 -16.68
N LEU A 213 -12.05 14.86 -17.39
CA LEU A 213 -11.96 14.96 -18.85
C LEU A 213 -13.06 14.15 -19.53
N GLY A 214 -13.21 12.87 -19.15
CA GLY A 214 -14.23 11.98 -19.73
C GLY A 214 -15.65 12.51 -19.53
N LEU A 215 -15.97 12.98 -18.31
CA LEU A 215 -17.27 13.58 -17.99
C LEU A 215 -17.53 14.85 -18.81
N THR A 216 -16.49 15.67 -19.03
CA THR A 216 -16.62 16.91 -19.82
C THR A 216 -16.78 16.61 -21.31
N ARG A 217 -16.11 15.57 -21.83
CA ARG A 217 -16.29 15.08 -23.21
C ARG A 217 -17.70 14.51 -23.41
N GLU A 218 -18.18 13.69 -22.48
CA GLU A 218 -19.56 13.18 -22.47
C GLU A 218 -20.58 14.33 -22.52
N ALA A 219 -20.41 15.36 -21.68
CA ALA A 219 -21.27 16.53 -21.65
C ALA A 219 -21.25 17.35 -22.97
N LYS A 220 -20.13 17.33 -23.71
CA LYS A 220 -20.01 17.93 -25.05
C LYS A 220 -20.50 17.01 -26.18
N SER A 221 -21.20 15.93 -25.86
CA SER A 221 -21.66 14.91 -26.82
C SER A 221 -20.54 14.13 -27.53
N MET A 222 -19.31 14.19 -27.02
CA MET A 222 -18.15 13.42 -27.51
C MET A 222 -18.05 12.08 -26.75
N LYS A 223 -19.09 11.25 -26.88
CA LYS A 223 -19.26 10.03 -26.06
C LYS A 223 -18.08 9.05 -26.19
N ASN A 224 -17.65 8.75 -27.42
CA ASN A 224 -16.55 7.81 -27.67
C ASN A 224 -15.23 8.30 -27.04
N GLU A 225 -14.87 9.57 -27.23
CA GLU A 225 -13.68 10.16 -26.63
C GLU A 225 -13.76 10.21 -25.09
N GLY A 226 -14.97 10.31 -24.54
CA GLY A 226 -15.23 10.20 -23.10
C GLY A 226 -14.95 8.79 -22.57
N ALA A 227 -15.48 7.77 -23.26
CA ALA A 227 -15.23 6.37 -22.94
C ALA A 227 -13.74 6.00 -23.03
N GLU A 228 -13.03 6.52 -24.04
CA GLU A 228 -11.58 6.34 -24.16
C GLU A 228 -10.81 6.92 -22.97
N ALA A 229 -11.19 8.10 -22.47
CA ALA A 229 -10.54 8.70 -21.30
C ALA A 229 -10.74 7.85 -20.02
N TYR A 230 -11.90 7.20 -19.90
CA TYR A 230 -12.17 6.30 -18.77
C TYR A 230 -11.33 5.01 -18.85
N GLU A 231 -11.16 4.44 -20.04
CA GLU A 231 -10.28 3.29 -20.25
C GLU A 231 -8.81 3.65 -19.97
N GLU A 232 -8.35 4.79 -20.46
CA GLU A 232 -7.00 5.31 -20.21
C GLU A 232 -6.70 5.45 -18.70
N ALA A 233 -7.66 5.94 -17.92
CA ALA A 233 -7.50 6.07 -16.48
C ALA A 233 -7.23 4.71 -15.80
N VAL A 234 -7.93 3.67 -16.22
CA VAL A 234 -7.77 2.33 -15.66
C VAL A 234 -6.55 1.60 -16.20
N GLU A 235 -6.14 1.85 -17.44
CA GLU A 235 -4.88 1.35 -17.97
C GLU A 235 -3.68 1.89 -17.17
N VAL A 236 -3.64 3.20 -16.92
CA VAL A 236 -2.61 3.83 -16.08
C VAL A 236 -2.64 3.23 -14.67
N LEU A 237 -3.83 3.02 -14.11
CA LEU A 237 -3.99 2.40 -12.80
C LEU A 237 -3.44 0.96 -12.79
N ASN A 238 -3.79 0.13 -13.78
CA ASN A 238 -3.36 -1.27 -13.83
C ASN A 238 -1.84 -1.42 -13.93
N LEU A 239 -1.16 -0.46 -14.56
CA LEU A 239 0.30 -0.48 -14.71
C LEU A 239 1.04 -0.03 -13.46
N PHE A 240 0.59 1.06 -12.82
CA PHE A 240 1.37 1.73 -11.78
C PHE A 240 0.80 1.60 -10.36
N HIS A 241 -0.45 1.17 -10.20
CA HIS A 241 -1.12 1.10 -8.90
C HIS A 241 -0.79 -0.19 -8.14
N ASN A 242 -0.44 -0.06 -6.87
CA ASN A 242 -0.33 -1.19 -5.94
C ASN A 242 -1.69 -1.46 -5.31
N TRP A 243 -2.28 -2.61 -5.64
CA TRP A 243 -3.62 -3.00 -5.19
C TRP A 243 -3.65 -3.41 -3.71
N GLY A 244 -2.53 -3.87 -3.15
CA GLY A 244 -2.43 -4.39 -1.79
C GLY A 244 -2.12 -3.34 -0.72
N GLU A 245 -1.46 -2.23 -1.07
CA GLU A 245 -0.89 -1.30 -0.09
C GLU A 245 -1.95 -0.71 0.86
N SER A 246 -3.11 -0.33 0.33
CA SER A 246 -4.23 0.26 1.10
C SER A 246 -4.61 -0.53 2.36
N HIS A 247 -4.52 -1.86 2.32
CA HIS A 247 -4.96 -2.75 3.39
C HIS A 247 -3.84 -3.54 4.07
N ARG A 248 -2.57 -3.20 3.80
CA ARG A 248 -1.41 -3.87 4.40
C ARG A 248 -1.52 -3.99 5.92
N MET A 249 -1.86 -2.87 6.58
CA MET A 249 -2.00 -2.79 8.04
C MET A 249 -3.40 -3.18 8.55
N LEU A 250 -4.36 -3.37 7.65
CA LEU A 250 -5.77 -3.62 8.00
C LEU A 250 -6.11 -5.11 7.98
N ARG A 251 -5.42 -5.88 7.14
CA ARG A 251 -5.72 -7.29 6.83
C ARG A 251 -5.68 -8.22 8.03
N LEU A 252 -4.73 -8.05 8.95
CA LEU A 252 -4.57 -8.93 10.13
C LEU A 252 -5.34 -8.46 11.36
N LEU A 253 -6.06 -7.33 11.29
CA LEU A 253 -6.78 -6.76 12.43
C LEU A 253 -7.84 -7.69 13.05
N PRO A 254 -8.58 -8.52 12.27
CA PRO A 254 -9.47 -9.54 12.83
C PRO A 254 -8.82 -10.48 13.87
N ARG A 255 -7.50 -10.65 13.84
CA ARG A 255 -6.76 -11.50 14.79
C ARG A 255 -6.61 -10.87 16.18
N LEU A 256 -6.86 -9.57 16.32
CA LEU A 256 -6.85 -8.88 17.62
C LEU A 256 -8.02 -9.27 18.51
N GLY A 257 -9.16 -9.65 17.92
CA GLY A 257 -10.36 -10.06 18.63
C GLY A 257 -10.10 -11.29 19.51
N ARG A 258 -10.13 -11.11 20.84
CA ARG A 258 -9.87 -12.20 21.80
C ARG A 258 -11.14 -12.81 22.39
N ARG A 259 -12.29 -12.17 22.23
CA ARG A 259 -13.57 -12.62 22.80
C ARG A 259 -14.50 -13.09 21.69
N PHE A 260 -15.33 -14.09 21.99
CA PHE A 260 -16.27 -14.66 21.03
C PHE A 260 -17.75 -14.43 21.42
N ASN A 261 -18.06 -14.34 22.72
CA ASN A 261 -19.46 -14.16 23.17
C ASN A 261 -19.87 -12.68 23.24
N LEU A 262 -18.93 -11.79 23.57
CA LEU A 262 -19.12 -10.34 23.66
C LEU A 262 -17.96 -9.68 22.94
N ASN A 263 -18.19 -8.55 22.27
CA ASN A 263 -17.22 -7.84 21.44
C ASN A 263 -16.63 -8.71 20.30
N PHE A 264 -17.45 -9.58 19.71
CA PHE A 264 -16.99 -10.48 18.64
C PHE A 264 -16.81 -9.74 17.31
N GLU A 265 -17.39 -8.55 17.16
CA GLU A 265 -17.19 -7.66 16.02
C GLU A 265 -15.70 -7.34 15.78
N GLU A 266 -14.86 -7.38 16.82
CA GLU A 266 -13.40 -7.26 16.69
C GLU A 266 -12.78 -8.35 15.78
N LYS A 267 -13.45 -9.50 15.62
CA LYS A 267 -13.04 -10.59 14.71
C LYS A 267 -13.57 -10.42 13.29
N PHE A 268 -14.47 -9.48 13.06
CA PHE A 268 -15.14 -9.23 11.78
C PHE A 268 -15.00 -7.77 11.35
N VAL A 269 -14.01 -7.06 11.87
CA VAL A 269 -13.75 -5.68 11.47
C VAL A 269 -13.47 -5.65 9.98
N TYR A 270 -14.26 -4.84 9.27
CA TYR A 270 -14.19 -4.66 7.83
C TYR A 270 -13.95 -3.19 7.51
N PHE A 271 -13.06 -2.96 6.56
CA PHE A 271 -12.73 -1.64 6.04
C PHE A 271 -12.99 -1.66 4.54
N SER A 272 -13.85 -0.75 4.08
CA SER A 272 -14.25 -0.69 2.68
C SER A 272 -13.08 -0.20 1.83
N PRO A 273 -12.77 -0.85 0.68
CA PRO A 273 -11.73 -0.35 -0.21
C PRO A 273 -12.04 1.02 -0.80
N PHE A 274 -13.31 1.42 -0.86
CA PHE A 274 -13.73 2.73 -1.34
C PHE A 274 -13.30 3.89 -0.41
N ASP A 275 -13.09 3.63 0.88
CA ASP A 275 -12.69 4.65 1.86
C ASP A 275 -11.17 4.80 1.96
N TYR A 276 -10.43 3.69 1.82
CA TYR A 276 -8.97 3.63 2.01
C TYR A 276 -8.18 3.66 0.70
N ASP A 277 -8.85 3.57 -0.45
CA ASP A 277 -8.24 3.69 -1.77
C ASP A 277 -9.14 4.52 -2.70
N ARG A 278 -9.04 5.85 -2.56
CA ARG A 278 -9.80 6.79 -3.41
C ARG A 278 -9.52 6.60 -4.90
N THR A 279 -8.30 6.20 -5.26
CA THR A 279 -7.93 5.94 -6.66
C THR A 279 -8.76 4.78 -7.23
N PHE A 280 -8.96 3.72 -6.44
CA PHE A 280 -9.84 2.61 -6.80
C PHE A 280 -11.29 3.07 -6.99
N ALA A 281 -11.82 3.90 -6.10
CA ALA A 281 -13.19 4.43 -6.23
C ALA A 281 -13.37 5.29 -7.49
N ILE A 282 -12.39 6.16 -7.81
CA ILE A 282 -12.39 6.97 -9.03
C ILE A 282 -12.41 6.08 -10.28
N ALA A 283 -11.58 5.04 -10.30
CA ALA A 283 -11.49 4.12 -11.42
C ALA A 283 -12.75 3.27 -11.59
N ASP A 284 -13.39 2.85 -10.49
CA ASP A 284 -14.70 2.20 -10.52
C ASP A 284 -15.77 3.12 -11.14
N GLN A 285 -15.76 4.40 -10.77
CA GLN A 285 -16.66 5.41 -11.35
C GLN A 285 -16.38 5.66 -12.84
N CYS A 286 -15.10 5.66 -13.28
CA CYS A 286 -14.73 5.71 -14.69
C CYS A 286 -15.35 4.55 -15.46
N MET A 287 -15.19 3.32 -14.96
CA MET A 287 -15.71 2.12 -15.62
C MET A 287 -17.23 2.08 -15.65
N GLU A 288 -17.91 2.51 -14.59
CA GLU A 288 -19.37 2.65 -14.61
C GLU A 288 -19.86 3.63 -15.67
N ARG A 289 -19.17 4.75 -15.84
CA ARG A 289 -19.51 5.75 -16.87
C ARG A 289 -19.22 5.23 -18.27
N ALA A 290 -18.08 4.57 -18.48
CA ALA A 290 -17.76 3.93 -19.75
C ALA A 290 -18.82 2.90 -20.14
N GLU A 291 -19.25 2.07 -19.19
CA GLU A 291 -20.31 1.09 -19.41
C GLU A 291 -21.61 1.77 -19.86
N LYS A 292 -22.04 2.84 -19.17
CA LYS A 292 -23.23 3.60 -19.53
C LYS A 292 -23.13 4.16 -20.96
N VAL A 293 -21.98 4.73 -21.32
CA VAL A 293 -21.73 5.23 -22.67
C VAL A 293 -21.79 4.11 -23.73
N TYR A 294 -21.21 2.94 -23.45
CA TYR A 294 -21.27 1.81 -24.38
C TYR A 294 -22.67 1.21 -24.52
N ARG A 295 -23.47 1.20 -23.44
CA ARG A 295 -24.89 0.83 -23.51
C ARG A 295 -25.68 1.80 -24.39
N GLU A 296 -25.42 3.11 -24.29
CA GLU A 296 -26.11 4.12 -25.09
C GLU A 296 -25.70 4.12 -26.58
N THR A 297 -24.47 3.71 -26.89
CA THR A 297 -23.96 3.60 -28.28
C THR A 297 -24.27 2.25 -28.92
N GLY A 298 -24.61 1.23 -28.12
CA GLY A 298 -24.90 -0.12 -28.60
C GLY A 298 -23.66 -1.01 -28.82
N ASP A 299 -22.50 -0.63 -28.29
CA ASP A 299 -21.27 -1.43 -28.42
C ASP A 299 -21.20 -2.54 -27.36
N SER A 300 -21.71 -3.73 -27.74
CA SER A 300 -21.69 -4.91 -26.87
C SER A 300 -20.28 -5.37 -26.46
N ASN A 301 -19.29 -5.22 -27.33
CA ASN A 301 -17.90 -5.62 -27.04
C ASN A 301 -17.27 -4.67 -26.02
N GLY A 302 -17.52 -3.36 -26.16
CA GLY A 302 -17.12 -2.34 -25.19
C GLY A 302 -17.68 -2.62 -23.79
N ILE A 303 -18.98 -2.96 -23.69
CA ILE A 303 -19.63 -3.30 -22.41
C ILE A 303 -18.95 -4.50 -21.74
N ILE A 304 -18.75 -5.60 -22.46
CA ILE A 304 -18.14 -6.82 -21.91
C ILE A 304 -16.73 -6.52 -21.40
N ARG A 305 -15.92 -5.80 -22.19
CA ARG A 305 -14.55 -5.43 -21.83
C ARG A 305 -14.49 -4.58 -20.56
N VAL A 306 -15.32 -3.55 -20.46
CA VAL A 306 -15.42 -2.67 -19.29
C VAL A 306 -15.86 -3.44 -18.05
N LEU A 307 -16.89 -4.28 -18.16
CA LEU A 307 -17.38 -5.09 -17.04
C LEU A 307 -16.37 -6.13 -16.57
N GLN A 308 -15.66 -6.78 -17.50
CA GLN A 308 -14.56 -7.69 -17.17
C GLN A 308 -13.45 -6.95 -16.42
N CYS A 309 -13.00 -5.80 -16.93
CA CYS A 309 -11.97 -5.00 -16.27
C CYS A 309 -12.40 -4.55 -14.87
N ARG A 310 -13.64 -4.04 -14.72
CA ARG A 310 -14.22 -3.63 -13.44
C ARG A 310 -14.27 -4.80 -12.45
N LYS A 311 -14.69 -6.00 -12.91
CA LYS A 311 -14.68 -7.23 -12.13
C LYS A 311 -13.26 -7.63 -11.68
N GLU A 312 -12.29 -7.61 -12.58
CA GLU A 312 -10.92 -7.94 -12.27
C GLU A 312 -10.30 -6.99 -11.23
N MET A 313 -10.61 -5.69 -11.32
CA MET A 313 -10.16 -4.71 -10.34
C MET A 313 -10.69 -5.00 -8.94
N ILE A 314 -12.00 -5.26 -8.81
CA ILE A 314 -12.60 -5.58 -7.52
C ILE A 314 -12.11 -6.93 -6.99
N ASP A 315 -11.89 -7.92 -7.87
CA ASP A 315 -11.33 -9.23 -7.50
C ASP A 315 -9.88 -9.11 -7.01
N LYS A 316 -9.03 -8.31 -7.69
CA LYS A 316 -7.67 -7.97 -7.21
C LYS A 316 -7.71 -7.32 -5.84
N LYS A 317 -8.67 -6.42 -5.60
CA LYS A 317 -8.82 -5.75 -4.31
C LYS A 317 -9.26 -6.74 -3.22
N PHE A 318 -10.27 -7.55 -3.47
CA PHE A 318 -10.72 -8.58 -2.52
C PHE A 318 -9.66 -9.65 -2.26
N PHE A 319 -8.90 -10.06 -3.27
CA PHE A 319 -7.79 -10.99 -3.10
C PHE A 319 -6.75 -10.45 -2.11
N ASN A 320 -6.39 -9.16 -2.23
CA ASN A 320 -5.49 -8.50 -1.30
C ASN A 320 -6.06 -8.28 0.11
N LEU A 321 -7.39 -8.28 0.25
CA LEU A 321 -8.09 -8.24 1.54
C LEU A 321 -8.16 -9.61 2.21
N ARG A 322 -7.99 -10.73 1.48
CA ARG A 322 -8.15 -12.08 2.05
C ARG A 322 -7.11 -12.34 3.13
N ASP A 323 -7.57 -12.95 4.22
CA ASP A 323 -6.74 -13.60 5.22
C ASP A 323 -7.48 -14.82 5.77
N PHE A 324 -6.74 -15.79 6.30
CA PHE A 324 -7.33 -16.93 6.98
C PHE A 324 -7.70 -16.59 8.42
N ALA A 325 -8.80 -17.17 8.91
CA ALA A 325 -9.18 -17.02 10.31
C ALA A 325 -8.09 -17.59 11.22
N GLY A 326 -7.77 -16.85 12.29
CA GLY A 326 -6.94 -17.33 13.38
C GLY A 326 -7.75 -18.14 14.39
N ARG A 327 -7.59 -17.83 15.68
CA ARG A 327 -8.37 -18.48 16.75
C ARG A 327 -9.81 -17.95 16.79
N ILE A 328 -10.78 -18.87 16.68
CA ILE A 328 -12.22 -18.53 16.67
C ILE A 328 -12.72 -18.22 18.08
N HIS A 329 -12.61 -19.18 19.00
CA HIS A 329 -13.13 -19.03 20.37
C HIS A 329 -12.31 -18.08 21.25
N THR A 330 -12.90 -17.71 22.39
CA THR A 330 -12.29 -16.82 23.36
C THR A 330 -10.87 -17.26 23.78
N MET A 331 -9.95 -16.31 23.83
CA MET A 331 -8.58 -16.45 24.34
C MET A 331 -8.44 -15.59 25.59
N ARG A 332 -8.14 -16.20 26.74
CA ARG A 332 -7.79 -15.47 27.97
C ARG A 332 -6.29 -15.22 28.01
N GLY A 333 -5.86 -14.02 28.41
CA GLY A 333 -4.45 -13.65 28.48
C GLY A 333 -3.82 -13.28 27.12
N HIS A 334 -2.52 -13.57 26.97
CA HIS A 334 -1.71 -13.41 25.74
C HIS A 334 -1.80 -12.05 25.03
N TRP A 335 -1.98 -10.96 25.78
CA TRP A 335 -2.14 -9.62 25.21
C TRP A 335 -0.90 -9.16 24.41
N MET A 336 0.29 -9.67 24.73
CA MET A 336 1.54 -9.37 24.02
C MET A 336 1.56 -9.89 22.57
N ARG A 337 0.69 -10.85 22.20
CA ARG A 337 0.59 -11.35 20.82
C ARG A 337 0.18 -10.27 19.80
N ARG A 338 -0.41 -9.16 20.26
CA ARG A 338 -0.71 -8.00 19.39
C ARG A 338 0.52 -7.51 18.62
N ALA A 339 1.72 -7.61 19.19
CA ALA A 339 2.96 -7.21 18.53
C ALA A 339 3.30 -8.09 17.32
N GLN A 340 2.88 -9.36 17.32
CA GLN A 340 3.04 -10.26 16.17
C GLN A 340 1.95 -10.02 15.12
N HIS A 341 0.75 -9.61 15.54
CA HIS A 341 -0.38 -9.33 14.64
C HIS A 341 -0.27 -7.98 13.93
N LEU A 342 0.30 -6.98 14.60
CA LEU A 342 0.51 -5.63 14.07
C LEU A 342 1.93 -5.51 13.53
N THR A 343 2.16 -6.14 12.38
CA THR A 343 3.45 -6.17 11.68
C THR A 343 3.28 -5.72 10.23
N ASN A 344 4.39 -5.41 9.55
CA ASN A 344 4.43 -5.19 8.11
C ASN A 344 4.24 -6.50 7.33
N ALA A 345 3.12 -7.18 7.58
CA ALA A 345 2.81 -8.45 6.95
C ALA A 345 2.75 -8.26 5.43
N PRO A 346 3.49 -9.07 4.64
CA PRO A 346 3.47 -8.96 3.19
C PRO A 346 2.04 -9.12 2.69
N THR A 347 1.65 -8.29 1.74
CA THR A 347 0.37 -8.42 1.05
C THR A 347 0.46 -9.55 0.04
N PRO A 348 -0.67 -10.16 -0.37
CA PRO A 348 -0.64 -11.18 -1.43
C PRO A 348 0.02 -10.68 -2.71
N ASP A 349 -0.23 -9.43 -3.13
CA ASP A 349 0.41 -8.82 -4.30
C ASP A 349 1.94 -8.77 -4.16
N GLU A 350 2.46 -8.27 -3.04
CA GLU A 350 3.91 -8.18 -2.82
C GLU A 350 4.58 -9.54 -2.67
N LEU A 351 3.91 -10.48 -2.02
CA LEU A 351 4.42 -11.83 -1.84
C LEU A 351 4.62 -12.53 -3.19
N LEU A 352 3.69 -12.33 -4.12
CA LEU A 352 3.76 -12.90 -5.48
C LEU A 352 4.75 -12.14 -6.37
N ARG A 353 4.85 -10.81 -6.25
CA ARG A 353 5.82 -10.02 -7.03
C ARG A 353 7.26 -10.25 -6.60
N TYR A 354 7.51 -10.26 -5.29
CA TYR A 354 8.85 -10.39 -4.71
C TYR A 354 9.07 -11.79 -4.13
N THR A 355 8.49 -12.82 -4.76
CA THR A 355 8.77 -14.21 -4.38
C THR A 355 10.28 -14.45 -4.50
N PRO A 356 10.94 -15.07 -3.50
CA PRO A 356 12.41 -15.20 -3.47
C PRO A 356 13.00 -16.03 -4.62
N THR A 357 12.17 -16.72 -5.40
CA THR A 357 12.56 -17.41 -6.63
C THR A 357 12.64 -16.49 -7.85
N ILE A 358 11.77 -15.47 -7.91
CA ILE A 358 11.70 -14.49 -9.00
C ILE A 358 12.58 -13.28 -8.67
N HIS A 359 12.34 -12.67 -7.52
CA HIS A 359 13.15 -11.58 -6.98
C HIS A 359 14.16 -12.16 -5.99
N GLN A 360 15.24 -12.71 -6.53
CA GLN A 360 16.25 -13.42 -5.75
C GLN A 360 16.95 -12.47 -4.76
N VAL A 361 17.25 -13.02 -3.58
CA VAL A 361 18.06 -12.31 -2.61
C VAL A 361 19.50 -12.29 -3.09
N TYR A 362 20.05 -11.11 -3.34
CA TYR A 362 21.47 -10.97 -3.62
C TYR A 362 22.27 -11.43 -2.38
N ARG A 363 23.12 -12.45 -2.59
CA ARG A 363 23.90 -13.09 -1.54
C ARG A 363 25.38 -13.02 -1.90
N ASP A 364 26.11 -12.17 -1.18
CA ASP A 364 27.54 -11.94 -1.39
C ASP A 364 28.37 -12.81 -0.44
N PHE A 365 29.12 -13.77 -1.00
CA PHE A 365 29.95 -14.71 -0.24
C PHE A 365 31.12 -14.05 0.49
N LYS A 366 31.46 -12.81 0.14
CA LYS A 366 32.49 -12.02 0.85
C LYS A 366 32.19 -11.88 2.35
N TYR A 367 30.92 -11.92 2.74
CA TYR A 367 30.48 -11.80 4.13
C TYR A 367 30.06 -13.15 4.75
N GLU A 368 30.32 -14.26 4.05
CA GLU A 368 29.89 -15.59 4.45
C GLU A 368 31.07 -16.53 4.66
N LEU A 369 30.84 -17.56 5.47
CA LEU A 369 31.80 -18.64 5.73
C LEU A 369 31.49 -19.91 4.91
N THR A 370 30.46 -19.87 4.09
CA THR A 370 30.03 -20.97 3.23
C THR A 370 29.88 -20.45 1.80
N ALA A 371 30.41 -21.22 0.85
CA ALA A 371 30.25 -20.97 -0.58
C ALA A 371 29.90 -22.30 -1.29
N PRO A 372 29.25 -22.24 -2.46
CA PRO A 372 29.09 -23.40 -3.31
C PRO A 372 30.44 -23.97 -3.75
N ILE A 373 30.43 -25.25 -4.14
CA ILE A 373 31.58 -25.90 -4.78
C ILE A 373 31.95 -25.11 -6.05
N GLY A 374 33.26 -24.91 -6.28
CA GLY A 374 33.79 -24.06 -7.35
C GLY A 374 34.01 -22.58 -6.96
N ARG A 375 33.39 -22.09 -5.87
CA ARG A 375 33.54 -20.69 -5.38
C ARG A 375 34.18 -20.63 -3.99
N GLU A 376 34.95 -21.63 -3.60
CA GLU A 376 35.52 -21.76 -2.25
C GLU A 376 36.44 -20.58 -1.86
N LYS A 377 37.09 -19.95 -2.85
CA LYS A 377 38.00 -18.81 -2.65
C LYS A 377 37.28 -17.48 -2.40
N GLU A 378 35.97 -17.42 -2.60
CA GLU A 378 35.18 -16.19 -2.45
C GLU A 378 34.62 -15.98 -1.04
N VAL A 379 34.73 -17.01 -0.19
CA VAL A 379 34.39 -16.95 1.23
C VAL A 379 35.14 -15.81 1.91
N MET A 380 34.55 -15.18 2.93
CA MET A 380 35.17 -14.13 3.74
C MET A 380 36.63 -14.47 4.04
N PRO A 381 37.64 -13.65 3.67
CA PRO A 381 39.03 -14.02 3.85
C PRO A 381 39.42 -14.10 5.34
N GLY A 382 40.47 -14.84 5.65
CA GLY A 382 41.07 -14.86 6.99
C GLY A 382 42.57 -15.11 6.91
N VAL A 383 43.31 -14.49 7.82
CA VAL A 383 44.77 -14.62 7.88
C VAL A 383 45.12 -15.99 8.48
N ASN A 384 46.06 -16.70 7.87
CA ASN A 384 46.57 -18.00 8.32
C ASN A 384 45.47 -19.08 8.49
N ARG A 385 44.50 -19.13 7.57
CA ARG A 385 43.50 -20.19 7.57
C ARG A 385 44.13 -21.52 7.20
N VAL A 386 44.09 -22.46 8.15
CA VAL A 386 44.48 -23.85 7.96
C VAL A 386 43.22 -24.71 8.12
N VAL A 387 42.91 -25.49 7.08
CA VAL A 387 41.83 -26.49 7.15
C VAL A 387 42.34 -27.67 7.99
N LEU A 388 41.74 -27.89 9.16
CA LEU A 388 42.16 -28.92 10.11
C LEU A 388 41.58 -30.30 9.76
N ASP A 389 40.26 -30.41 9.82
CA ASP A 389 39.45 -31.59 9.52
C ASP A 389 37.99 -31.14 9.29
N MET A 390 37.11 -32.07 8.91
CA MET A 390 35.68 -31.80 8.74
C MET A 390 34.91 -31.55 10.07
N GLY A 391 35.60 -31.44 11.21
CA GLY A 391 34.96 -31.20 12.50
C GLY A 391 34.22 -32.42 13.08
N ASN A 392 34.66 -33.64 12.77
CA ASN A 392 33.94 -34.85 13.18
C ASN A 392 33.84 -34.97 14.72
N PRO A 393 32.62 -35.09 15.31
CA PRO A 393 32.45 -35.09 16.77
C PRO A 393 33.04 -36.32 17.45
N TYR A 394 33.26 -37.42 16.73
CA TYR A 394 33.79 -38.68 17.29
C TYR A 394 35.31 -38.68 17.48
N ARG A 395 36.02 -37.67 16.97
CA ARG A 395 37.48 -37.53 17.12
C ARG A 395 37.96 -37.45 18.58
N ARG A 396 37.03 -37.15 19.50
CA ARG A 396 37.29 -37.06 20.96
C ARG A 396 37.10 -38.38 21.71
N ARG A 397 36.48 -39.40 21.10
CA ARG A 397 36.09 -40.64 21.82
C ARG A 397 37.27 -41.53 22.17
N GLY A 398 38.24 -41.68 21.26
CA GLY A 398 39.40 -42.54 21.47
C GLY A 398 40.04 -43.03 20.17
N ARG A 399 41.10 -43.82 20.30
CA ARG A 399 41.94 -44.27 19.16
C ARG A 399 41.15 -45.06 18.11
N LEU A 400 40.20 -45.90 18.52
CA LEU A 400 39.38 -46.69 17.59
C LEU A 400 38.51 -45.78 16.72
N SER A 401 37.83 -44.81 17.34
CA SER A 401 37.05 -43.80 16.62
C SER A 401 37.94 -43.01 15.67
N ASN A 402 39.15 -42.61 16.08
CA ASN A 402 40.07 -41.89 15.20
C ASN A 402 40.55 -42.74 14.01
N LYS A 403 40.72 -44.06 14.18
CA LYS A 403 41.02 -44.97 13.06
C LYS A 403 39.88 -45.04 12.05
N MET A 404 38.63 -45.03 12.50
CA MET A 404 37.45 -45.06 11.62
C MET A 404 37.28 -43.78 10.79
N LEU A 405 37.86 -42.66 11.25
CA LEU A 405 37.75 -41.35 10.61
C LEU A 405 38.91 -41.03 9.67
N ARG A 406 39.91 -41.91 9.61
CA ARG A 406 41.23 -41.61 9.02
C ARG A 406 41.17 -41.10 7.58
N ASP A 407 40.28 -41.67 6.77
CA ASP A 407 40.23 -41.38 5.33
C ASP A 407 39.16 -40.35 4.97
N ALA A 408 38.34 -39.93 5.94
CA ALA A 408 37.19 -39.06 5.70
C ALA A 408 37.62 -37.70 5.14
N ASP A 409 38.63 -37.06 5.74
CA ASP A 409 39.12 -35.74 5.30
C ASP A 409 39.78 -35.81 3.91
N HIS A 410 40.49 -36.90 3.61
CA HIS A 410 41.08 -37.13 2.29
C HIS A 410 40.00 -37.30 1.21
N ASN A 411 38.96 -38.09 1.51
CA ASN A 411 37.83 -38.28 0.61
C ASN A 411 37.06 -36.97 0.38
N PHE A 412 36.88 -36.16 1.41
CA PHE A 412 36.23 -34.84 1.29
C PHE A 412 37.07 -33.88 0.43
N ALA A 413 38.37 -33.80 0.65
CA ALA A 413 39.27 -32.99 -0.16
C ALA A 413 39.27 -33.43 -1.65
N ASN A 414 39.20 -34.74 -1.91
CA ASN A 414 39.08 -35.25 -3.27
C ASN A 414 37.71 -34.95 -3.91
N TYR A 415 36.63 -34.99 -3.13
CA TYR A 415 35.28 -34.66 -3.58
C TYR A 415 35.20 -33.21 -4.06
N VAL A 416 35.63 -32.29 -3.19
CA VAL A 416 35.66 -30.85 -3.48
C VAL A 416 36.49 -30.56 -4.73
N ARG A 417 37.71 -31.10 -4.80
CA ARG A 417 38.59 -30.89 -5.96
C ARG A 417 38.02 -31.46 -7.26
N ARG A 418 37.39 -32.64 -7.24
CA ARG A 418 36.85 -33.25 -8.47
C ARG A 418 35.77 -32.38 -9.10
N GLU A 419 34.92 -31.76 -8.28
CA GLU A 419 33.87 -30.90 -8.79
C GLU A 419 34.39 -29.51 -9.19
N GLU A 420 35.46 -29.00 -8.55
CA GLU A 420 36.16 -27.77 -9.02
C GLU A 420 36.71 -27.88 -10.45
N TYR A 421 36.99 -29.09 -10.96
CA TYR A 421 37.47 -29.30 -12.33
C TYR A 421 36.37 -29.68 -13.33
N ASN A 422 35.17 -30.01 -12.86
CA ASN A 422 34.03 -30.38 -13.70
C ASN A 422 33.04 -29.21 -13.91
N ALA A 423 33.19 -28.12 -13.15
CA ALA A 423 32.50 -26.84 -13.34
C ALA A 423 33.43 -25.83 -14.01
#